data_AF-A0A8E2F8F3-F1
#
_entry.id   AF-A0A8E2F8F3-F1
#
_cell.length_a   1.000
_cell.length_b   1.000
_cell.length_c   1.000
_cell.angle_alpha   90.00
_cell.angle_beta   90.00
_cell.angle_gamma   90.00
#
_symmetry.space_group_name_H-M   'P 1'
#
loop_
_entity.id
_entity.type
_entity.pdbx_description
1 polymer ?
#
loop_
_entity_poly.entity_id
_entity_poly.type
_entity_poly.pdbx_seq_one_letter_code
_entity_poly.pdbx_strand_id
1 'polypeptide(L)'
;MSLCFLQAFEAKQNGRIAEREYLHHLFGHCRGVEHKEDKAPAMGWLLRGIDPFGYLIHCWSKKTDPIKDATPFENVFEAYRMGNIDDIKAKLDVLGEEQAKFVRKLLALLSLQEGCSEVLKLCLDLGGFAFEKCFEDEASRVSEDNDPKTFKVLEESEFRKTYPRRTPITENSNDEGEDDGYEDPSADFDEGGSHPVDW
;
A
#
# COMPACT_ATOMS: atom_id res chain seq x y z
N MET A 1 -23.19 -10.56 1.38
CA MET A 1 -22.67 -10.25 2.73
C MET A 1 -21.26 -9.76 2.56
N SER A 2 -20.85 -8.67 3.22
CA SER A 2 -19.46 -8.21 3.17
C SER A 2 -18.65 -8.87 4.28
N LEU A 3 -17.37 -9.16 4.04
CA LEU A 3 -16.43 -9.67 5.04
C LEU A 3 -15.64 -8.52 5.67
N CYS A 4 -15.22 -8.69 6.92
CA CYS A 4 -14.24 -7.80 7.54
C CYS A 4 -12.86 -7.98 6.87
N PHE A 5 -11.90 -7.08 7.10
CA PHE A 5 -10.61 -7.11 6.41
C PHE A 5 -9.88 -8.44 6.58
N LEU A 6 -9.76 -8.92 7.82
CA LEU A 6 -9.07 -10.17 8.14
C LEU A 6 -9.79 -11.39 7.55
N GLN A 7 -11.13 -11.41 7.62
CA GLN A 7 -11.92 -12.50 7.04
C GLN A 7 -11.80 -12.56 5.53
N ALA A 8 -11.76 -11.40 4.85
CA ALA A 8 -11.55 -11.34 3.42
C ALA A 8 -10.16 -11.88 3.04
N PHE A 9 -9.12 -11.46 3.77
CA PHE A 9 -7.76 -11.97 3.57
C PHE A 9 -7.67 -13.49 3.77
N GLU A 10 -8.18 -14.01 4.90
CA GLU A 10 -8.20 -15.44 5.18
C GLU A 10 -9.00 -16.23 4.13
N ALA A 11 -10.15 -15.70 3.70
CA ALA A 11 -10.95 -16.35 2.67
C ALA A 11 -10.20 -16.41 1.32
N LYS A 12 -9.48 -15.35 0.94
CA LYS A 12 -8.62 -15.32 -0.26
C LYS A 12 -7.50 -16.36 -0.16
N GLN A 13 -6.76 -16.37 0.96
CA GLN A 13 -5.65 -17.30 1.18
C GLN A 13 -6.10 -18.77 1.15
N ASN A 14 -7.30 -19.05 1.65
CA ASN A 14 -7.89 -20.39 1.63
C ASN A 14 -8.58 -20.74 0.29
N GLY A 15 -8.49 -19.88 -0.73
CA GLY A 15 -9.15 -20.09 -2.03
C GLY A 15 -10.69 -20.12 -1.96
N ARG A 16 -11.29 -19.60 -0.89
CA ARG A 16 -12.75 -19.54 -0.69
C ARG A 16 -13.41 -18.40 -1.47
N ILE A 17 -12.65 -17.35 -1.76
CA ILE A 17 -13.06 -16.23 -2.60
C ILE A 17 -11.97 -15.92 -3.63
N ALA A 18 -12.37 -15.43 -4.79
CA ALA A 18 -11.45 -14.94 -5.81
C ALA A 18 -10.89 -13.56 -5.42
N GLU A 19 -9.83 -13.14 -6.09
CA GLU A 19 -9.23 -11.82 -5.83
C GLU A 19 -10.19 -10.65 -6.09
N ARG A 20 -11.04 -10.75 -7.12
CA ARG A 20 -12.07 -9.75 -7.40
C ARG A 20 -13.04 -9.60 -6.22
N GLU A 21 -13.44 -10.72 -5.62
CA GLU A 21 -14.32 -10.73 -4.45
C GLU A 21 -13.60 -10.17 -3.21
N TYR A 22 -12.31 -10.50 -3.05
CA TYR A 22 -11.47 -9.89 -2.02
C TYR A 22 -11.47 -8.37 -2.16
N LEU A 23 -11.10 -7.82 -3.32
CA LEU A 23 -11.09 -6.37 -3.60
C LEU A 23 -12.46 -5.72 -3.31
N HIS A 24 -13.54 -6.38 -3.72
CA HIS A 24 -14.90 -5.93 -3.45
C HIS A 24 -15.20 -5.82 -1.94
N HIS A 25 -14.71 -6.78 -1.14
CA HIS A 25 -14.84 -6.71 0.31
C HIS A 25 -14.04 -5.55 0.91
N LEU A 26 -12.77 -5.34 0.52
CA LEU A 26 -11.98 -4.22 1.08
C LEU A 26 -12.57 -2.86 0.72
N PHE A 27 -12.87 -2.63 -0.57
CA PHE A 27 -13.43 -1.35 -0.99
C PHE A 27 -14.88 -1.14 -0.52
N GLY A 28 -15.58 -2.21 -0.13
CA GLY A 28 -16.84 -2.11 0.61
C GLY A 28 -16.72 -1.28 1.89
N HIS A 29 -15.61 -1.37 2.62
CA HIS A 29 -15.36 -0.59 3.84
C HIS A 29 -15.23 0.91 3.55
N CYS A 30 -14.68 1.26 2.38
CA CYS A 30 -14.57 2.65 1.94
C CYS A 30 -15.97 3.28 1.70
N ARG A 31 -17.00 2.46 1.53
CA ARG A 31 -18.41 2.90 1.40
C ARG A 31 -19.13 2.99 2.75
N GLY A 32 -18.42 2.85 3.86
CA GLY A 32 -18.97 2.88 5.22
C GLY A 32 -19.55 1.54 5.69
N VAL A 33 -19.16 0.43 5.06
CA VAL A 33 -19.40 -0.89 5.66
C VAL A 33 -18.49 -1.00 6.89
N GLU A 34 -19.08 -1.35 8.04
CA GLU A 34 -18.32 -1.55 9.27
C GLU A 34 -18.59 -2.94 9.84
N HIS A 35 -17.54 -3.60 10.30
CA HIS A 35 -17.64 -4.80 11.12
C HIS A 35 -17.04 -4.57 12.50
N LYS A 36 -17.53 -5.31 13.49
CA LYS A 36 -17.06 -5.18 14.88
C LYS A 36 -15.59 -5.59 15.00
N GLU A 37 -15.19 -6.56 14.19
CA GLU A 37 -13.86 -7.15 14.15
C GLU A 37 -12.81 -6.16 13.66
N ASP A 38 -13.16 -5.22 12.78
CA ASP A 38 -12.23 -4.18 12.27
C ASP A 38 -11.91 -3.09 13.31
N LYS A 39 -12.65 -3.06 14.42
CA LYS A 39 -12.45 -2.12 15.52
C LYS A 39 -11.51 -2.66 16.60
N ALA A 40 -10.99 -3.87 16.45
CA ALA A 40 -10.06 -4.45 17.43
C ALA A 40 -8.72 -3.70 17.43
N PRO A 41 -8.18 -3.27 18.59
CA PRO A 41 -6.97 -2.44 18.65
C PRO A 41 -5.74 -3.05 17.98
N ALA A 42 -5.57 -4.38 18.06
CA ALA A 42 -4.45 -5.08 17.45
C ALA A 42 -4.62 -5.38 15.95
N MET A 43 -5.79 -5.09 15.37
CA MET A 43 -6.11 -5.48 13.99
C MET A 43 -5.22 -4.79 12.97
N GLY A 44 -4.93 -3.49 13.17
CA GLY A 44 -4.06 -2.72 12.27
C GLY A 44 -2.66 -3.32 12.18
N TRP A 45 -2.05 -3.66 13.33
CA TRP A 45 -0.74 -4.30 13.40
C TRP A 45 -0.72 -5.68 12.75
N LEU A 46 -1.76 -6.48 13.00
CA LEU A 46 -1.88 -7.81 12.39
C LEU A 46 -1.97 -7.71 10.88
N LEU A 47 -2.87 -6.86 10.34
CA LEU A 47 -3.00 -6.62 8.91
C LEU A 47 -1.70 -6.10 8.30
N ARG A 48 -1.03 -5.14 8.95
CA ARG A 48 0.26 -4.63 8.46
C ARG A 48 1.29 -5.74 8.28
N GLY A 49 1.29 -6.77 9.13
CA GLY A 49 2.23 -7.89 9.04
C GLY A 49 1.86 -8.95 8.02
N ILE A 50 0.57 -9.21 7.79
CA ILE A 50 0.10 -10.35 6.96
C ILE A 50 -0.52 -9.93 5.62
N ASP A 51 -1.09 -8.73 5.57
CA ASP A 51 -1.78 -8.15 4.41
C ASP A 51 -1.51 -6.62 4.34
N PRO A 52 -0.29 -6.19 3.98
CA PRO A 52 0.05 -4.77 3.90
C PRO A 52 -0.86 -3.98 2.95
N PHE A 53 -1.37 -4.61 1.89
CA PHE A 53 -2.35 -4.01 0.99
C PHE A 53 -3.68 -3.76 1.68
N GLY A 54 -4.23 -4.77 2.37
CA GLY A 54 -5.46 -4.62 3.14
C GLY A 54 -5.33 -3.63 4.30
N TYR A 55 -4.15 -3.57 4.93
CA TYR A 55 -3.82 -2.56 5.94
C TYR A 55 -3.97 -1.13 5.39
N LEU A 56 -3.39 -0.83 4.22
CA LEU A 56 -3.48 0.51 3.65
C LEU A 56 -4.93 0.91 3.31
N ILE A 57 -5.74 -0.02 2.80
CA ILE A 57 -7.16 0.25 2.53
C ILE A 57 -7.93 0.48 3.83
N HIS A 58 -7.65 -0.31 4.88
CA HIS A 58 -8.25 -0.12 6.20
C HIS A 58 -7.89 1.23 6.82
N CYS A 59 -6.63 1.68 6.70
CA CYS A 59 -6.22 3.01 7.14
C CYS A 59 -6.96 4.11 6.38
N TRP A 60 -7.08 3.96 5.06
CA TRP A 60 -7.76 4.94 4.22
C TRP A 60 -9.27 5.01 4.48
N SER A 61 -9.94 3.87 4.66
CA SER A 61 -11.37 3.82 4.93
C SER A 61 -11.75 4.47 6.26
N LYS A 62 -10.80 4.61 7.20
CA LYS A 62 -11.01 5.30 8.48
C LYS A 62 -10.84 6.82 8.39
N LYS A 63 -10.12 7.32 7.39
CA LYS A 63 -9.75 8.75 7.27
C LYS A 63 -10.51 9.47 6.18
N THR A 64 -11.18 8.75 5.32
CA THR A 64 -11.96 9.32 4.22
C THR A 64 -13.45 9.25 4.49
N ASP A 65 -14.16 10.26 4.01
CA ASP A 65 -15.61 10.21 3.96
C ASP A 65 -16.05 9.01 3.12
N PRO A 66 -17.11 8.30 3.53
CA PRO A 66 -17.63 7.17 2.78
C PRO A 66 -17.88 7.52 1.31
N ILE A 67 -17.22 6.80 0.42
CA ILE A 67 -17.40 6.96 -1.02
C ILE A 67 -18.73 6.32 -1.46
N LYS A 68 -19.43 6.95 -2.41
CA LYS A 68 -20.70 6.42 -2.91
C LYS A 68 -20.51 5.18 -3.77
N ASP A 69 -19.49 5.22 -4.63
CA ASP A 69 -19.20 4.18 -5.61
C ASP A 69 -17.71 3.80 -5.56
N ALA A 70 -17.46 2.52 -5.28
CA ALA A 70 -16.13 1.94 -5.25
C ALA A 70 -15.68 1.35 -6.60
N THR A 71 -16.59 1.24 -7.57
CA THR A 71 -16.33 0.61 -8.87
C THR A 71 -15.12 1.21 -9.60
N PRO A 72 -14.88 2.53 -9.59
CA PRO A 72 -13.69 3.08 -10.24
C PRO A 72 -12.37 2.55 -9.66
N PHE A 73 -12.31 2.32 -8.34
CA PHE A 73 -11.15 1.75 -7.68
C PHE A 73 -10.97 0.29 -8.07
N GLU A 74 -12.03 -0.52 -7.96
CA GLU A 74 -12.03 -1.93 -8.35
C GLU A 74 -11.57 -2.12 -9.80
N ASN A 75 -12.02 -1.27 -10.72
CA ASN A 75 -11.64 -1.31 -12.13
C ASN A 75 -10.14 -1.08 -12.37
N VAL A 76 -9.48 -0.25 -11.55
CA VAL A 76 -8.02 -0.04 -11.66
C VAL A 76 -7.27 -1.32 -11.28
N PHE A 77 -7.68 -1.97 -10.20
CA PHE A 77 -7.05 -3.23 -9.77
C PHE A 77 -7.40 -4.40 -10.67
N GLU A 78 -8.59 -4.43 -11.28
CA GLU A 78 -8.91 -5.39 -12.34
C GLU A 78 -8.03 -5.17 -13.57
N ALA A 79 -7.80 -3.90 -13.98
CA ALA A 79 -6.88 -3.57 -15.06
C ALA A 79 -5.42 -3.96 -14.72
N TYR A 80 -4.99 -3.78 -13.47
CA TYR A 80 -3.68 -4.24 -13.02
C TYR A 80 -3.49 -5.76 -13.17
N ARG A 81 -4.54 -6.55 -12.96
CA ARG A 81 -4.49 -8.02 -13.05
C ARG A 81 -4.61 -8.57 -14.46
N MET A 82 -5.48 -7.97 -15.27
CA MET A 82 -5.88 -8.54 -16.56
C MET A 82 -5.43 -7.71 -17.77
N GLY A 83 -5.15 -6.43 -17.54
CA GLY A 83 -4.85 -5.46 -18.58
C GLY A 83 -3.35 -5.23 -18.76
N ASN A 84 -3.04 -4.29 -19.64
CA ASN A 84 -1.68 -3.78 -19.82
C ASN A 84 -1.49 -2.43 -19.09
N ILE A 85 -0.28 -1.90 -19.14
CA ILE A 85 0.06 -0.63 -18.47
C ILE A 85 -0.77 0.56 -18.97
N ASP A 86 -1.20 0.55 -20.24
CA ASP A 86 -2.00 1.63 -20.82
C ASP A 86 -3.45 1.58 -20.31
N ASP A 87 -3.99 0.38 -20.07
CA ASP A 87 -5.29 0.21 -19.43
C ASP A 87 -5.25 0.76 -18.00
N ILE A 88 -4.19 0.48 -17.24
CA ILE A 88 -4.02 1.00 -15.86
C ILE A 88 -4.00 2.54 -15.89
N LYS A 89 -3.21 3.15 -16.78
CA LYS A 89 -3.16 4.61 -16.96
C LYS A 89 -4.53 5.19 -17.27
N ALA A 90 -5.22 4.62 -18.26
CA ALA A 90 -6.54 5.08 -18.67
C ALA A 90 -7.57 5.00 -17.53
N LYS A 91 -7.46 4.01 -16.63
CA LYS A 91 -8.32 3.93 -15.44
C LYS A 91 -7.92 4.93 -14.36
N LEU A 92 -6.63 5.18 -14.16
CA LEU A 92 -6.13 6.20 -13.23
C LEU A 92 -6.58 7.61 -13.65
N ASP A 93 -6.55 7.94 -14.95
CA ASP A 93 -6.93 9.25 -15.49
C ASP A 93 -8.41 9.60 -15.28
N VAL A 94 -9.25 8.60 -15.00
CA VAL A 94 -10.69 8.79 -14.71
C VAL A 94 -10.93 9.14 -13.24
N LEU A 95 -9.98 8.86 -12.35
CA LEU A 95 -10.11 9.14 -10.92
C LEU A 95 -9.89 10.62 -10.62
N GLY A 96 -10.58 11.14 -9.60
CA GLY A 96 -10.25 12.45 -9.04
C GLY A 96 -8.84 12.45 -8.46
N GLU A 97 -8.16 13.60 -8.42
CA GLU A 97 -6.74 13.68 -8.06
C GLU A 97 -6.40 12.98 -6.73
N GLU A 98 -7.16 13.26 -5.67
CA GLU A 98 -6.96 12.64 -4.35
C GLU A 98 -7.16 11.12 -4.37
N GLN A 99 -8.13 10.65 -5.13
CA GLN A 99 -8.38 9.21 -5.31
C GLN A 99 -7.26 8.57 -6.12
N ALA A 100 -6.76 9.24 -7.16
CA ALA A 100 -5.65 8.79 -7.98
C ALA A 100 -4.35 8.72 -7.16
N LYS A 101 -4.07 9.69 -6.28
CA LYS A 101 -2.92 9.64 -5.35
C LYS A 101 -2.99 8.40 -4.46
N PHE A 102 -4.15 8.15 -3.86
CA PHE A 102 -4.36 6.97 -3.01
C PHE A 102 -4.20 5.65 -3.80
N VAL A 103 -4.81 5.55 -4.98
CA VAL A 103 -4.71 4.32 -5.80
C VAL A 103 -3.29 4.10 -6.30
N ARG A 104 -2.55 5.16 -6.70
CA ARG A 104 -1.13 5.06 -7.06
C ARG A 104 -0.29 4.53 -5.90
N LYS A 105 -0.53 4.99 -4.68
CA LYS A 105 0.14 4.47 -3.46
C LYS A 105 -0.10 2.97 -3.28
N LEU A 106 -1.36 2.53 -3.40
CA LEU A 106 -1.71 1.11 -3.30
C LEU A 106 -1.07 0.26 -4.41
N LEU A 107 -1.12 0.74 -5.65
CA LEU A 107 -0.51 0.07 -6.80
C LEU A 107 1.01 -0.01 -6.67
N ALA A 108 1.66 1.04 -6.15
CA ALA A 108 3.10 1.03 -5.90
C ALA A 108 3.47 -0.07 -4.91
N LEU A 109 2.76 -0.18 -3.78
CA LEU A 109 3.01 -1.25 -2.81
C LEU A 109 2.75 -2.64 -3.41
N LEU A 110 1.61 -2.82 -4.08
CA LEU A 110 1.24 -4.12 -4.64
C LEU A 110 2.23 -4.57 -5.72
N SER A 111 2.61 -3.66 -6.63
CA SER A 111 3.58 -3.95 -7.69
C SER A 111 4.98 -4.22 -7.14
N LEU A 112 5.36 -3.58 -6.03
CA LEU A 112 6.60 -3.87 -5.32
C LEU A 112 6.59 -5.28 -4.72
N GLN A 113 5.49 -5.69 -4.07
CA GLN A 113 5.36 -7.02 -3.47
C GLN A 113 5.36 -8.15 -4.51
N GLU A 114 4.90 -7.86 -5.73
CA GLU A 114 4.76 -8.85 -6.80
C GLU A 114 5.88 -8.82 -7.84
N GLY A 115 6.85 -7.91 -7.69
CA GLY A 115 7.94 -7.74 -8.66
C GLY A 115 7.49 -7.17 -10.01
N CYS A 116 6.37 -6.45 -10.05
CA CYS A 116 5.85 -5.82 -11.26
C CYS A 116 6.52 -4.46 -11.51
N SER A 117 7.80 -4.50 -11.88
CA SER A 117 8.67 -3.32 -12.01
C SER A 117 8.11 -2.21 -12.92
N GLU A 118 7.36 -2.55 -13.98
CA GLU A 118 6.79 -1.58 -14.92
C GLU A 118 5.68 -0.73 -14.30
N VAL A 119 4.79 -1.36 -13.52
CA VAL A 119 3.71 -0.66 -12.80
C VAL A 119 4.28 0.13 -11.63
N LEU A 120 5.29 -0.44 -10.94
CA LEU A 120 6.01 0.29 -9.90
C LEU A 120 6.61 1.58 -10.46
N LYS A 121 7.33 1.47 -11.59
CA LYS A 121 7.92 2.63 -12.25
C LYS A 121 6.86 3.67 -12.62
N LEU A 122 5.74 3.26 -13.21
CA LEU A 122 4.62 4.15 -13.52
C LEU A 122 4.15 4.93 -12.27
N CYS A 123 3.95 4.23 -11.15
CA CYS A 123 3.46 4.87 -9.94
C CYS A 123 4.48 5.86 -9.36
N LEU A 124 5.77 5.51 -9.36
CA LEU A 124 6.85 6.37 -8.88
C LEU A 124 7.05 7.60 -9.79
N ASP A 125 6.99 7.42 -11.12
CA ASP A 125 7.12 8.51 -12.10
C ASP A 125 5.95 9.50 -12.01
N LEU A 126 4.73 9.01 -11.76
CA LEU A 126 3.55 9.88 -11.57
C LEU A 126 3.54 10.56 -10.20
N GLY A 127 4.17 9.97 -9.18
CA GLY A 127 4.32 10.53 -7.84
C GLY A 127 3.00 10.96 -7.18
N GLY A 128 3.08 12.00 -6.34
CA GLY A 128 1.92 12.62 -5.70
C GLY A 128 1.38 11.89 -4.47
N PHE A 129 2.13 10.94 -3.92
CA PHE A 129 1.80 10.28 -2.65
C PHE A 129 3.03 10.17 -1.76
N ALA A 130 2.80 10.17 -0.45
CA ALA A 130 3.85 9.93 0.54
C ALA A 130 4.10 8.42 0.69
N PHE A 131 5.38 8.08 0.91
CA PHE A 131 5.79 6.71 1.18
C PHE A 131 5.51 6.36 2.65
N GLU A 132 5.02 5.15 2.86
CA GLU A 132 4.76 4.61 4.20
C GLU A 132 5.92 3.72 4.63
N LYS A 133 6.11 3.60 5.94
CA LYS A 133 7.12 2.69 6.50
C LYS A 133 7.00 1.26 5.96
N CYS A 134 5.79 0.76 5.71
CA CYS A 134 5.62 -0.56 5.09
C CYS A 134 6.14 -0.63 3.64
N PHE A 135 6.04 0.45 2.87
CA PHE A 135 6.63 0.51 1.53
C PHE A 135 8.15 0.55 1.62
N GLU A 136 8.71 1.34 2.53
CA GLU A 136 10.16 1.37 2.78
C GLU A 136 10.72 0.02 3.20
N ASP A 137 10.02 -0.68 4.11
CA ASP A 137 10.37 -2.00 4.59
C ASP A 137 10.42 -3.01 3.43
N GLU A 138 9.40 -3.02 2.55
CA GLU A 138 9.39 -3.89 1.36
C GLU A 138 10.47 -3.49 0.34
N ALA A 139 10.66 -2.20 0.10
CA ALA A 139 11.64 -1.70 -0.87
C ALA A 139 13.09 -1.98 -0.43
N SER A 140 13.32 -2.12 0.87
CA SER A 140 14.61 -2.48 1.45
C SER A 140 14.93 -3.97 1.30
N ARG A 141 13.90 -4.83 1.18
CA ARG A 141 14.07 -6.27 0.94
C ARG A 141 14.43 -6.61 -0.50
N VAL A 142 14.14 -5.72 -1.44
CA VAL A 142 14.50 -5.89 -2.84
C VAL A 142 16.02 -5.76 -3.02
N SER A 143 16.65 -6.81 -3.55
CA SER A 143 18.07 -6.86 -3.90
C SER A 143 18.26 -7.07 -5.40
N GLU A 144 19.42 -6.66 -5.91
CA GLU A 144 19.80 -6.86 -7.31
C GLU A 144 19.81 -8.36 -7.68
N ASP A 145 20.20 -9.21 -6.73
CA ASP A 145 20.26 -10.67 -6.92
C ASP A 145 18.88 -11.32 -7.03
N ASN A 146 17.88 -10.81 -6.29
CA ASN A 146 16.56 -11.43 -6.21
C ASN A 146 15.57 -10.88 -7.25
N ASP A 147 15.56 -9.56 -7.46
CA ASP A 147 14.73 -8.89 -8.45
C ASP A 147 15.46 -7.69 -9.05
N PRO A 148 16.34 -7.91 -10.05
CA PRO A 148 17.17 -6.86 -10.63
C PRO A 148 16.36 -5.76 -11.33
N LYS A 149 15.17 -6.07 -11.84
CA LYS A 149 14.33 -5.09 -12.56
C LYS A 149 13.69 -4.12 -11.58
N THR A 150 13.05 -4.65 -10.53
CA THR A 150 12.44 -3.83 -9.48
C THR A 150 13.52 -3.07 -8.71
N PHE A 151 14.66 -3.72 -8.42
CA PHE A 151 15.82 -3.07 -7.82
C PHE A 151 16.24 -1.84 -8.62
N LYS A 152 16.44 -1.99 -9.93
CA LYS A 152 16.84 -0.88 -10.81
C LYS A 152 15.83 0.27 -10.79
N VAL A 153 14.54 -0.03 -10.86
CA VAL A 153 13.48 0.98 -10.79
C VAL A 153 13.54 1.76 -9.47
N LEU A 154 13.72 1.06 -8.35
CA LEU A 154 13.87 1.72 -7.05
C LEU A 154 15.11 2.61 -7.00
N GLU A 155 16.28 2.10 -7.41
CA GLU A 155 17.54 2.86 -7.36
C GLU A 155 17.54 4.10 -8.28
N GLU A 156 16.81 4.06 -9.40
CA GLU A 156 16.69 5.19 -10.35
C GLU A 156 15.62 6.22 -9.95
N SER A 157 14.75 5.89 -8.99
CA SER A 157 13.60 6.74 -8.61
C SER A 157 13.93 7.83 -7.58
N GLU A 158 13.10 8.87 -7.51
CA GLU A 158 13.19 9.89 -6.44
C GLU A 158 13.05 9.28 -5.04
N PHE A 159 12.31 8.17 -4.90
CA PHE A 159 12.19 7.44 -3.64
C PHE A 159 13.57 7.12 -3.06
N ARG A 160 14.52 6.60 -3.84
CA ARG A 160 15.82 6.20 -3.28
C ARG A 160 16.75 7.38 -3.00
N LYS A 161 16.50 8.54 -3.62
CA LYS A 161 17.20 9.79 -3.28
C LYS A 161 16.76 10.31 -1.91
N THR A 162 15.46 10.22 -1.63
CA THR A 162 14.88 10.64 -0.34
C THR A 162 15.10 9.60 0.75
N TYR A 163 15.06 8.30 0.40
CA TYR A 163 15.21 7.17 1.32
C TYR A 163 16.37 6.26 0.88
N PRO A 164 17.63 6.67 1.12
CA PRO A 164 18.79 5.84 0.83
C PRO A 164 18.70 4.48 1.54
N ARG A 165 19.28 3.44 0.93
CA ARG A 165 19.42 2.16 1.63
C ARG A 165 20.17 2.38 2.93
N ARG A 166 19.67 1.79 4.01
CA ARG A 166 20.44 1.70 5.25
C ARG A 166 21.72 0.93 4.93
N THR A 167 22.86 1.62 4.95
CA THR A 167 24.15 0.93 4.97
C THR A 167 24.14 -0.01 6.18
N PRO A 168 24.59 -1.27 6.02
CA PRO A 168 24.80 -2.11 7.19
C PRO A 168 25.70 -1.33 8.14
N ILE A 169 25.23 -1.11 9.38
CA ILE A 169 26.05 -0.52 10.42
C ILE A 169 27.25 -1.45 10.55
N THR A 170 28.42 -1.00 10.08
CA THR A 170 29.68 -1.64 10.46
C THR A 170 29.77 -1.54 11.96
N GLU A 171 29.67 -2.69 12.64
CA GLU A 171 29.77 -2.87 14.09
C GLU A 171 30.72 -1.84 14.72
N ASN A 172 30.18 -0.74 15.28
CA ASN A 172 30.82 0.16 16.26
C ASN A 172 30.00 1.44 16.55
N SER A 173 28.67 1.36 16.61
CA SER A 173 27.88 2.41 17.25
C SER A 173 26.88 1.76 18.20
N ASN A 174 27.29 1.68 19.47
CA ASN A 174 26.35 1.59 20.58
C ASN A 174 25.52 2.87 20.55
N ASP A 175 24.29 2.78 20.06
CA ASP A 175 23.29 3.80 20.34
C ASP A 175 22.14 3.11 21.05
N GLU A 176 21.88 3.60 22.26
CA GLU A 176 20.97 3.02 23.22
C GLU A 176 19.53 3.18 22.69
N GLY A 177 18.77 2.08 22.73
CA GLY A 177 17.41 2.06 22.23
C GLY A 177 16.53 3.06 22.97
N GLU A 178 16.02 4.04 22.24
CA GLU A 178 14.86 4.80 22.66
C GLU A 178 13.63 3.90 22.54
N ASP A 179 13.05 3.63 23.71
CA ASP A 179 11.72 3.08 23.97
C ASP A 179 10.68 3.89 23.18
N ASP A 180 10.27 3.39 22.02
CA ASP A 180 9.20 3.96 21.21
C ASP A 180 7.87 3.65 21.89
N GLY A 181 7.42 4.62 22.69
CA GLY A 181 6.12 4.62 23.35
C GLY A 181 5.01 4.18 22.39
N TYR A 182 4.09 3.37 22.92
CA TYR A 182 2.91 2.84 22.24
C TYR A 182 2.10 3.96 21.55
N GLU A 183 2.46 4.28 20.31
CA GLU A 183 1.64 5.09 19.41
C GLU A 183 0.90 4.14 18.46
N ASP A 184 -0.41 4.33 18.39
CA ASP A 184 -1.27 3.64 17.43
C ASP A 184 -0.74 3.97 16.02
N PRO A 185 -0.36 2.98 15.19
CA PRO A 185 0.23 3.22 13.87
C PRO A 185 -0.76 3.85 12.88
N SER A 186 -2.03 3.99 13.26
CA SER A 186 -3.00 4.80 12.51
C SER A 186 -2.86 6.31 12.77
N ALA A 187 -2.16 6.71 13.85
CA ALA A 187 -1.80 8.09 14.15
C ALA A 187 -0.64 8.61 13.27
N ASP A 188 0.29 7.75 12.85
CA ASP A 188 1.40 8.09 11.92
C ASP A 188 0.94 8.48 10.51
N PHE A 189 -0.32 8.22 10.18
CA PHE A 189 -0.91 8.57 8.91
C PHE A 189 -1.50 9.99 9.00
N ASP A 190 -0.75 10.93 9.56
CA ASP A 190 -1.07 12.35 9.45
C ASP A 190 -0.87 12.77 7.98
N GLU A 191 -1.56 13.83 7.53
CA GLU A 191 -1.77 14.28 6.13
C GLU A 191 -0.53 14.44 5.19
N GLY A 192 0.66 13.98 5.58
CA GLY A 192 1.90 14.03 4.80
C GLY A 192 2.78 12.77 4.82
N GLY A 193 2.31 11.65 5.37
CA GLY A 193 3.22 10.53 5.71
C GLY A 193 4.27 10.96 6.74
N SER A 194 5.17 10.06 7.14
CA SER A 194 6.21 10.40 8.12
C SER A 194 7.12 11.53 7.63
N HIS A 195 7.23 11.72 6.30
CA HIS A 195 8.03 12.77 5.68
C HIS A 195 7.36 13.28 4.40
N PRO A 196 6.98 14.57 4.31
CA PRO A 196 6.50 15.14 3.06
C PRO A 196 7.60 15.07 2.00
N VAL A 197 7.22 14.66 0.80
CA VAL A 197 8.09 14.70 -0.38
C VAL A 197 7.72 15.96 -1.15
N ASP A 198 8.66 16.90 -1.28
CA ASP A 198 8.50 18.05 -2.17
C ASP A 198 8.54 17.54 -3.63
N TRP A 199 7.40 17.66 -4.33
CA TRP A 199 7.28 17.39 -5.77
C TRP A 199 7.24 18.71 -6.54
#